data_AF-A0A3C1SQI8-F1
#
_entry.id   AF-A0A3C1SQI8-F1
#
_cell.length_a   1.000
_cell.length_b   1.000
_cell.length_c   1.000
_cell.angle_alpha   90.00
_cell.angle_beta   90.00
_cell.angle_gamma   90.00
#
_symmetry.space_group_name_H-M   'P 1'
#
loop_
_entity.id
_entity.type
_entity.pdbx_description
1 polymer ?
#
loop_
_entity_poly.entity_id
_entity_poly.type
_entity_poly.pdbx_seq_one_letter_code
_entity_poly.pdbx_strand_id
1 'polypeptide(L)'
;DLESLWQRCQRVAAELNSTVMLIGIPPTLRAEDLSLEHMSSQARFRAINDQILSRRRGRPMELAIHGEDSLHLTHPDVMLEAATTSFQTHLQVAASEGPAFFNAALAASAPVVAVAANSPLLFGKRLWQETRIPLFEQGVALAGGDASDDQSHRRVCFGSGYVKASLLELFEENLAHYPSLLPADLSE
;
A
#
# COMPACT_ATOMS: atom_id res chain seq x y z
N ASP A 1 -7.28 -25.21 -3.65
CA ASP A 1 -6.80 -24.24 -4.66
C ASP A 1 -7.52 -22.90 -4.48
N LEU A 2 -7.25 -21.91 -5.32
CA LEU A 2 -7.88 -20.58 -5.26
C LEU A 2 -9.39 -20.61 -5.50
N GLU A 3 -9.88 -21.50 -6.38
CA GLU A 3 -11.30 -21.64 -6.68
C GLU A 3 -12.07 -22.10 -5.45
N SER A 4 -11.56 -23.10 -4.74
CA SER A 4 -12.18 -23.57 -3.50
C SER A 4 -12.20 -22.50 -2.40
N LEU A 5 -11.12 -21.70 -2.29
CA LEU A 5 -11.08 -20.56 -1.35
C LEU A 5 -12.11 -19.49 -1.72
N TRP A 6 -12.21 -19.14 -3.00
CA TRP A 6 -13.19 -18.19 -3.52
C TRP A 6 -14.63 -18.63 -3.24
N GLN A 7 -14.96 -19.89 -3.53
CA GLN A 7 -16.27 -20.47 -3.25
C GLN A 7 -16.59 -20.46 -1.75
N ARG A 8 -15.59 -20.76 -0.90
CA ARG A 8 -15.76 -20.66 0.55
C ARG A 8 -16.04 -19.22 0.99
N CYS A 9 -15.29 -18.24 0.50
CA CYS A 9 -15.51 -16.82 0.81
C CYS A 9 -16.92 -16.37 0.42
N GLN A 10 -17.38 -16.72 -0.79
CA GLN A 10 -18.72 -16.38 -1.25
C GLN A 10 -19.81 -16.98 -0.36
N ARG A 11 -19.69 -18.26 0.04
CA ARG A 11 -20.67 -18.90 0.93
C ARG A 11 -20.75 -18.20 2.29
N VAL A 12 -19.61 -17.93 2.91
CA VAL A 12 -19.57 -17.25 4.22
C VAL A 12 -20.11 -15.82 4.10
N ALA A 13 -19.80 -15.10 3.03
CA ALA A 13 -20.36 -13.76 2.81
C ALA A 13 -21.88 -13.79 2.65
N ALA A 14 -22.43 -14.78 1.94
CA ALA A 14 -23.87 -14.94 1.77
C ALA A 14 -24.60 -15.19 3.10
N GLU A 15 -23.99 -15.97 4.02
CA GLU A 15 -24.49 -16.15 5.39
C GLU A 15 -24.57 -14.82 6.17
N LEU A 16 -23.78 -13.83 5.78
CA LEU A 16 -23.74 -12.47 6.34
C LEU A 16 -24.51 -11.44 5.48
N ASN A 17 -25.35 -11.88 4.54
CA ASN A 17 -26.05 -11.00 3.58
C ASN A 17 -25.11 -10.05 2.82
N SER A 18 -23.89 -10.52 2.53
CA SER A 18 -22.82 -9.74 1.90
C SER A 18 -22.34 -10.40 0.62
N THR A 19 -21.68 -9.63 -0.25
CA THR A 19 -21.06 -10.12 -1.49
C THR A 19 -19.57 -9.81 -1.47
N VAL A 20 -18.75 -10.75 -1.92
CA VAL A 20 -17.29 -10.56 -2.05
C VAL A 20 -16.97 -10.02 -3.44
N MET A 21 -16.04 -9.07 -3.52
CA MET A 21 -15.57 -8.49 -4.79
C MET A 21 -14.06 -8.68 -4.91
N LEU A 22 -13.59 -9.08 -6.09
CA LEU A 22 -12.17 -9.11 -6.45
C LEU A 22 -11.83 -7.84 -7.21
N ILE A 23 -11.69 -6.72 -6.48
CA ILE A 23 -11.51 -5.39 -7.07
C ILE A 23 -10.53 -4.55 -6.25
N GLY A 24 -9.69 -3.77 -6.92
CA GLY A 24 -8.69 -2.93 -6.28
C GLY A 24 -9.27 -1.89 -5.32
N ILE A 25 -10.38 -1.25 -5.71
CA ILE A 25 -11.15 -0.30 -4.88
C ILE A 25 -12.64 -0.48 -5.21
N PRO A 26 -13.52 -0.77 -4.23
CA PRO A 26 -14.96 -0.84 -4.48
C PRO A 26 -15.51 0.52 -4.95
N PRO A 27 -16.29 0.60 -6.05
CA PRO A 27 -16.87 1.86 -6.55
C PRO A 27 -17.83 2.53 -5.56
N THR A 28 -18.39 1.76 -4.63
CA THR A 28 -19.30 2.21 -3.58
C THR A 28 -18.59 2.66 -2.30
N LEU A 29 -17.26 2.57 -2.25
CA LEU A 29 -16.49 3.00 -1.08
C LEU A 29 -16.68 4.49 -0.84
N ARG A 30 -17.02 4.87 0.40
CA ARG A 30 -17.19 6.25 0.84
C ARG A 30 -16.07 6.62 1.81
N ALA A 31 -15.79 7.91 1.93
CA ALA A 31 -14.75 8.38 2.84
C ALA A 31 -15.04 8.00 4.31
N GLU A 32 -16.30 8.04 4.72
CA GLU A 32 -16.75 7.64 6.05
C GLU A 32 -16.56 6.14 6.37
N ASP A 33 -16.43 5.29 5.34
CA ASP A 33 -16.15 3.86 5.53
C ASP A 33 -14.69 3.65 5.99
N LEU A 34 -13.80 4.62 5.76
CA LEU A 34 -12.39 4.56 6.13
C LEU A 34 -12.15 5.26 7.46
N SER A 35 -12.53 4.64 8.56
CA SER A 35 -12.34 5.18 9.91
C SER A 35 -11.65 4.15 10.82
N LEU A 36 -11.05 4.63 11.91
CA LEU A 36 -10.46 3.73 12.92
C LEU A 36 -11.46 2.73 13.50
N GLU A 37 -12.76 3.01 13.45
CA GLU A 37 -13.82 2.09 13.90
C GLU A 37 -13.91 0.84 13.02
N HIS A 38 -13.58 0.97 11.73
CA HIS A 38 -13.54 -0.14 10.78
C HIS A 38 -12.15 -0.78 10.64
N MET A 39 -11.16 -0.32 11.43
CA MET A 39 -9.83 -0.91 11.44
C MET A 39 -9.88 -2.34 12.03
N SER A 40 -9.16 -3.26 11.39
CA SER A 40 -8.95 -4.60 11.94
C SER A 40 -8.41 -4.53 13.38
N SER A 41 -8.93 -5.37 14.29
CA SER A 41 -8.70 -5.25 15.74
C SER A 41 -7.27 -5.57 16.23
N GLN A 42 -6.31 -5.79 15.33
CA GLN A 42 -4.93 -6.12 15.66
C GLN A 42 -4.16 -4.89 16.16
N ALA A 43 -3.46 -5.04 17.30
CA ALA A 43 -2.71 -3.97 17.94
C ALA A 43 -1.68 -3.31 17.00
N ARG A 44 -1.11 -4.08 16.06
CA ARG A 44 -0.14 -3.56 15.09
C ARG A 44 -0.70 -2.41 14.23
N PHE A 45 -1.97 -2.44 13.84
CA PHE A 45 -2.53 -1.41 12.96
C PHE A 45 -2.72 -0.08 13.70
N ARG A 46 -3.12 -0.14 14.98
CA ARG A 46 -3.15 1.04 15.86
C ARG A 46 -1.75 1.60 16.08
N ALA A 47 -0.76 0.74 16.35
CA ALA A 47 0.61 1.16 16.52
C ALA A 47 1.18 1.85 15.24
N ILE A 48 0.89 1.31 14.05
CA ILE A 48 1.26 1.93 12.78
C ILE A 48 0.63 3.31 12.63
N ASN A 49 -0.68 3.42 12.89
CA ASN A 49 -1.40 4.69 12.85
C ASN A 49 -0.74 5.74 13.75
N ASP A 50 -0.51 5.40 15.02
CA ASP A 50 0.03 6.32 16.00
C ASP A 50 1.46 6.75 15.65
N GLN A 51 2.30 5.84 15.13
CA GLN A 51 3.65 6.18 14.68
C GLN A 51 3.67 7.07 13.44
N ILE A 52 2.80 6.81 12.46
CA ILE A 52 2.68 7.66 11.27
C ILE A 52 2.22 9.06 11.68
N LEU A 53 1.19 9.18 12.52
CA LEU A 53 0.70 10.47 13.00
C LEU A 53 1.74 11.21 13.84
N SER A 54 2.46 10.51 14.72
CA SER A 54 3.55 11.09 15.51
C SER A 54 4.64 11.69 14.62
N ARG A 55 5.08 10.96 13.59
CA ARG A 55 6.06 11.44 12.59
C ARG A 55 5.55 12.63 11.78
N ARG A 56 4.25 12.68 11.51
CA ARG A 56 3.60 13.82 10.85
C ARG A 56 3.33 14.99 11.79
N ARG A 57 3.69 14.88 13.07
CA ARG A 57 3.42 15.87 14.14
C ARG A 57 1.92 16.15 14.28
N GLY A 58 1.11 15.10 14.15
CA GLY A 58 -0.35 15.16 14.19
C GLY A 58 -1.01 15.76 12.95
N ARG A 59 -0.26 16.12 11.90
CA ARG A 59 -0.84 16.62 10.65
C ARG A 59 -1.62 15.50 9.93
N PRO A 60 -2.84 15.79 9.45
CA PRO A 60 -3.65 14.82 8.71
C PRO A 60 -3.03 14.53 7.34
N MET A 61 -3.40 13.39 6.77
CA MET A 61 -2.98 12.97 5.45
C MET A 61 -3.70 13.82 4.42
N GLU A 62 -2.97 14.16 3.35
CA GLU A 62 -3.48 15.00 2.27
C GLU A 62 -3.39 14.20 0.99
N LEU A 63 -4.49 14.19 0.25
CA LEU A 63 -4.64 13.43 -0.98
C LEU A 63 -5.06 14.38 -2.09
N ALA A 64 -4.31 14.39 -3.19
CA ALA A 64 -4.59 15.15 -4.40
C ALA A 64 -4.43 14.23 -5.61
N ILE A 65 -5.55 13.75 -6.17
CA ILE A 65 -5.56 12.88 -7.35
C ILE A 65 -6.37 13.55 -8.45
N HIS A 66 -5.78 13.61 -9.65
CA HIS A 66 -6.37 14.18 -10.84
C HIS A 66 -6.64 13.09 -11.88
N GLY A 67 -7.82 13.13 -12.50
CA GLY A 67 -8.25 12.28 -13.60
C GLY A 67 -9.33 12.98 -14.42
N GLU A 68 -10.39 12.25 -14.81
CA GLU A 68 -11.59 12.90 -15.38
C GLU A 68 -12.24 13.84 -14.36
N ASP A 69 -12.29 13.40 -13.11
CA ASP A 69 -12.62 14.20 -11.95
C ASP A 69 -11.34 14.56 -11.17
N SER A 70 -11.44 15.50 -10.23
CA SER A 70 -10.38 15.76 -9.25
C SER A 70 -10.86 15.49 -7.83
N LEU A 71 -9.96 14.93 -7.03
CA LEU A 71 -10.16 14.69 -5.61
C LEU A 71 -9.08 15.42 -4.81
N HIS A 72 -9.51 16.31 -3.92
CA HIS A 72 -8.70 16.84 -2.83
C HIS A 72 -9.37 16.42 -1.52
N LEU A 73 -8.61 15.76 -0.66
CA LEU A 73 -9.13 15.22 0.60
C LEU A 73 -8.07 15.31 1.69
N THR A 74 -8.50 15.75 2.86
CA THR A 74 -7.76 15.64 4.10
C THR A 74 -8.34 14.49 4.92
N HIS A 75 -7.50 13.58 5.43
CA HIS A 75 -7.92 12.41 6.20
C HIS A 75 -7.15 12.30 7.52
N PRO A 76 -7.82 12.07 8.67
CA PRO A 76 -7.17 12.17 9.97
C PRO A 76 -6.27 10.99 10.34
N ASP A 77 -6.46 9.83 9.71
CA ASP A 77 -5.80 8.58 10.08
C ASP A 77 -5.41 7.73 8.85
N VAL A 78 -4.64 6.68 9.06
CA VAL A 78 -4.02 5.85 8.01
C VAL A 78 -5.01 5.02 7.19
N MET A 79 -6.31 5.09 7.49
CA MET A 79 -7.32 4.23 6.85
C MET A 79 -7.51 4.51 5.36
N LEU A 80 -6.95 5.59 4.80
CA LEU A 80 -6.86 5.75 3.34
C LEU A 80 -6.21 4.55 2.65
N GLU A 81 -5.22 3.88 3.26
CA GLU A 81 -4.60 2.69 2.66
C GLU A 81 -5.56 1.49 2.59
N ALA A 82 -6.52 1.40 3.52
CA ALA A 82 -7.48 0.31 3.58
C ALA A 82 -8.46 0.30 2.39
N ALA A 83 -8.53 1.40 1.64
CA ALA A 83 -9.26 1.46 0.38
C ALA A 83 -8.65 0.56 -0.71
N THR A 84 -7.35 0.26 -0.61
CA THR A 84 -6.61 -0.46 -1.64
C THR A 84 -6.56 -1.96 -1.33
N THR A 85 -6.91 -2.78 -2.32
CA THR A 85 -6.68 -4.23 -2.28
C THR A 85 -5.73 -4.65 -3.39
N SER A 86 -5.08 -5.80 -3.24
CA SER A 86 -4.17 -6.35 -4.24
C SER A 86 -4.23 -7.87 -4.28
N PHE A 87 -3.84 -8.43 -5.43
CA PHE A 87 -3.50 -9.83 -5.57
C PHE A 87 -2.00 -9.92 -5.79
N GLN A 88 -1.33 -10.74 -4.98
CA GLN A 88 0.12 -10.87 -4.98
C GLN A 88 0.50 -12.34 -5.09
N THR A 89 1.54 -12.61 -5.89
CA THR A 89 2.12 -13.95 -6.05
C THR A 89 3.52 -13.94 -5.48
N HIS A 90 3.87 -14.94 -4.68
CA HIS A 90 5.20 -15.09 -4.12
C HIS A 90 5.94 -16.22 -4.85
N LEU A 91 7.12 -15.91 -5.36
CA LEU A 91 8.00 -16.87 -6.03
C LEU A 91 9.24 -17.10 -5.16
N GLN A 92 9.50 -18.35 -4.81
CA GLN A 92 10.71 -18.74 -4.11
C GLN A 92 11.82 -19.06 -5.12
N VAL A 93 13.00 -18.48 -4.92
CA VAL A 93 14.17 -18.61 -5.79
C VAL A 93 15.42 -18.90 -4.98
N ALA A 94 16.48 -19.42 -5.60
CA ALA A 94 17.76 -19.52 -4.91
C ALA A 94 18.32 -18.12 -4.64
N ALA A 95 19.04 -17.94 -3.53
CA ALA A 95 19.61 -16.64 -3.15
C ALA A 95 20.51 -16.06 -4.25
N SER A 96 21.27 -16.91 -4.95
CA SER A 96 22.14 -16.53 -6.07
C SER A 96 21.38 -16.00 -7.29
N GLU A 97 20.09 -16.30 -7.41
CA GLU A 97 19.24 -15.86 -8.52
C GLU A 97 18.41 -14.61 -8.16
N GLY A 98 18.41 -14.22 -6.89
CA GLY A 98 17.60 -13.12 -6.35
C GLY A 98 17.67 -11.83 -7.17
N PRO A 99 18.87 -11.29 -7.46
CA PRO A 99 19.01 -10.06 -8.27
C PRO A 99 18.33 -10.15 -9.63
N ALA A 100 18.51 -11.27 -10.35
CA ALA A 100 17.94 -11.46 -11.68
C ALA A 100 16.41 -11.50 -11.63
N PHE A 101 15.83 -12.24 -10.68
CA PHE A 101 14.38 -12.33 -10.52
C PHE A 101 13.76 -11.02 -10.03
N PHE A 102 14.41 -10.30 -9.12
CA PHE A 102 13.94 -8.99 -8.68
C PHE A 102 13.93 -7.99 -9.84
N ASN A 103 15.02 -7.88 -10.60
CA ASN A 103 15.09 -6.96 -11.74
C ASN A 103 14.05 -7.32 -12.82
N ALA A 104 13.82 -8.62 -13.06
CA ALA A 104 12.77 -9.08 -13.97
C ALA A 104 11.36 -8.72 -13.47
N ALA A 105 11.08 -8.91 -12.17
CA ALA A 105 9.82 -8.52 -11.56
C ALA A 105 9.59 -7.01 -11.62
N LEU A 106 10.63 -6.21 -11.37
CA LEU A 106 10.60 -4.76 -11.49
C LEU A 106 10.30 -4.33 -12.94
N ALA A 107 10.99 -4.90 -13.92
CA ALA A 107 10.72 -4.63 -15.34
C ALA A 107 9.30 -5.01 -15.77
N ALA A 108 8.75 -6.09 -15.20
CA ALA A 108 7.40 -6.57 -15.51
C ALA A 108 6.29 -5.81 -14.76
N SER A 109 6.60 -5.06 -13.70
CA SER A 109 5.61 -4.44 -12.82
C SER A 109 4.62 -3.53 -13.56
N ALA A 110 5.12 -2.59 -14.37
CA ALA A 110 4.31 -1.63 -15.11
C ALA A 110 3.34 -2.30 -16.11
N PRO A 111 3.76 -3.21 -17.02
CA PRO A 111 2.83 -3.86 -17.93
C PRO A 111 1.82 -4.78 -17.20
N VAL A 112 2.22 -5.44 -16.11
CA VAL A 112 1.30 -6.26 -15.31
C VAL A 112 0.22 -5.39 -14.67
N VAL A 113 0.59 -4.25 -14.08
CA VAL A 113 -0.37 -3.30 -13.50
C VAL A 113 -1.29 -2.72 -14.58
N ALA A 114 -0.76 -2.38 -15.76
CA ALA A 114 -1.57 -1.84 -16.85
C ALA A 114 -2.67 -2.81 -17.31
N VAL A 115 -2.37 -4.11 -17.41
CA VAL A 115 -3.36 -5.13 -17.82
C VAL A 115 -4.31 -5.48 -16.67
N ALA A 116 -3.83 -5.47 -15.43
CA ALA A 116 -4.62 -5.82 -14.25
C ALA A 116 -5.38 -4.62 -13.61
N ALA A 117 -5.32 -3.45 -14.23
CA ALA A 117 -5.93 -2.23 -13.71
C ALA A 117 -7.44 -2.41 -13.51
N ASN A 118 -7.94 -2.18 -12.29
CA ASN A 118 -9.34 -2.43 -11.96
C ASN A 118 -9.92 -1.50 -10.88
N SER A 119 -9.31 -0.33 -10.68
CA SER A 119 -9.75 0.67 -9.68
C SER A 119 -9.77 2.09 -10.23
N PRO A 120 -10.70 2.40 -11.16
CA PRO A 120 -10.78 3.76 -11.71
C PRO A 120 -11.56 4.74 -10.83
N LEU A 121 -12.25 4.25 -9.78
CA LEU A 121 -13.05 5.08 -8.88
C LEU A 121 -12.52 5.09 -7.44
N LEU A 122 -12.64 6.26 -6.81
CA LEU A 122 -12.48 6.45 -5.37
C LEU A 122 -13.49 7.50 -4.90
N PHE A 123 -14.30 7.17 -3.90
CA PHE A 123 -15.38 8.04 -3.37
C PHE A 123 -16.33 8.57 -4.46
N GLY A 124 -16.67 7.70 -5.42
CA GLY A 124 -17.56 8.02 -6.54
C GLY A 124 -16.96 8.91 -7.63
N LYS A 125 -15.67 9.26 -7.57
CA LYS A 125 -14.97 10.07 -8.58
C LYS A 125 -14.16 9.21 -9.52
N ARG A 126 -14.19 9.52 -10.82
CA ARG A 126 -13.36 8.87 -11.85
C ARG A 126 -12.00 9.57 -11.91
N LEU A 127 -10.98 8.92 -11.37
CA LEU A 127 -9.65 9.51 -11.20
C LEU A 127 -8.67 8.90 -12.21
N TRP A 128 -7.60 8.25 -11.74
CA TRP A 128 -6.69 7.50 -12.60
C TRP A 128 -7.30 6.13 -12.91
N GLN A 129 -7.11 5.62 -14.13
CA GLN A 129 -7.42 4.24 -14.54
C GLN A 129 -7.01 3.18 -13.50
N GLU A 130 -5.89 3.41 -12.80
CA GLU A 130 -5.47 2.63 -11.64
C GLU A 130 -5.23 3.56 -10.44
N THR A 131 -6.31 3.98 -9.78
CA THR A 131 -6.29 4.95 -8.68
C THR A 131 -5.54 4.46 -7.44
N ARG A 132 -5.33 3.14 -7.29
CA ARG A 132 -4.53 2.62 -6.18
C ARG A 132 -3.10 3.18 -6.19
N ILE A 133 -2.52 3.45 -7.35
CA ILE A 133 -1.14 3.97 -7.44
C ILE A 133 -1.03 5.34 -6.73
N PRO A 134 -1.72 6.40 -7.18
CA PRO A 134 -1.60 7.70 -6.52
C PRO A 134 -2.18 7.69 -5.10
N LEU A 135 -3.17 6.84 -4.81
CA LEU A 135 -3.69 6.69 -3.45
C LEU A 135 -2.64 6.09 -2.50
N PHE A 136 -1.91 5.05 -2.92
CA PHE A 136 -0.89 4.41 -2.10
C PHE A 136 0.34 5.29 -1.93
N GLU A 137 0.76 6.01 -2.98
CA GLU A 137 1.88 6.95 -2.92
C GLU A 137 1.65 8.13 -1.96
N GLN A 138 0.40 8.61 -1.85
CA GLN A 138 0.05 9.82 -1.09
C GLN A 138 -0.60 9.51 0.27
N GLY A 139 -1.39 8.44 0.36
CA GLY A 139 -2.34 8.17 1.43
C GLY A 139 -1.72 8.12 2.83
N VAL A 140 -0.50 7.62 2.95
CA VAL A 140 0.30 7.66 4.20
C VAL A 140 1.72 8.14 3.94
N ALA A 141 1.88 9.01 2.95
CA ALA A 141 3.19 9.53 2.59
C ALA A 141 3.91 10.09 3.84
N LEU A 142 5.05 9.47 4.12
CA LEU A 142 6.05 9.92 5.06
C LEU A 142 7.30 10.25 4.26
N ALA A 143 7.90 11.40 4.53
CA ALA A 143 9.24 11.68 4.03
C ALA A 143 10.23 10.68 4.65
N GLY A 144 11.15 10.20 3.81
CA GLY A 144 12.38 9.51 4.20
C GLY A 144 13.53 10.51 4.35
N GLY A 145 14.74 9.99 4.55
CA GLY A 145 15.96 10.77 4.72
C GLY A 145 16.32 11.09 6.19
N ASP A 146 17.57 11.52 6.40
CA ASP A 146 18.10 11.91 7.72
C ASP A 146 17.34 13.09 8.35
N ALA A 147 16.76 13.95 7.51
CA ALA A 147 15.79 14.94 7.91
C ALA A 147 14.39 14.39 7.66
N SER A 148 13.52 14.43 8.68
CA SER A 148 12.13 13.93 8.65
C SER A 148 11.19 14.55 7.60
N ASP A 149 11.70 15.40 6.71
CA ASP A 149 10.96 16.16 5.71
C ASP A 149 11.63 16.13 4.30
N ASP A 150 12.62 15.26 4.05
CA ASP A 150 13.21 15.12 2.71
C ASP A 150 12.27 14.37 1.75
N GLN A 151 11.58 15.14 0.90
CA GLN A 151 10.63 14.62 -0.08
C GLN A 151 11.28 13.83 -1.23
N SER A 152 12.60 13.84 -1.35
CA SER A 152 13.31 13.05 -2.36
C SER A 152 13.28 11.54 -2.07
N HIS A 153 13.05 11.17 -0.80
CA HIS A 153 12.96 9.77 -0.37
C HIS A 153 11.52 9.40 -0.02
N ARG A 154 10.75 8.89 -0.99
CA ARG A 154 9.43 8.29 -0.73
C ARG A 154 9.59 6.85 -0.23
N ARG A 155 8.74 6.43 0.70
CA ARG A 155 8.73 5.04 1.21
C ARG A 155 8.06 4.03 0.27
N VAL A 156 7.23 4.52 -0.65
CA VAL A 156 6.64 3.70 -1.72
C VAL A 156 7.58 3.79 -2.91
N CYS A 157 8.50 2.83 -3.03
CA CYS A 157 9.48 2.77 -4.11
C CYS A 157 9.94 1.32 -4.35
N PHE A 158 10.62 1.10 -5.48
CA PHE A 158 11.29 -0.16 -5.79
C PHE A 158 12.79 -0.15 -5.44
N GLY A 159 13.23 0.83 -4.63
CA GLY A 159 14.64 1.17 -4.45
C GLY A 159 15.18 2.09 -5.56
N SER A 160 16.48 2.35 -5.50
CA SER A 160 17.18 3.30 -6.38
C SER A 160 17.45 2.78 -7.80
N GLY A 161 17.22 1.49 -8.06
CA GLY A 161 17.39 0.88 -9.38
C GLY A 161 17.49 -0.64 -9.35
N TYR A 162 18.11 -1.21 -10.38
CA TYR A 162 18.36 -2.64 -10.46
C TYR A 162 19.42 -3.09 -9.45
N VAL A 163 19.12 -4.20 -8.79
CA VAL A 163 20.03 -4.89 -7.86
C VAL A 163 21.15 -5.54 -8.66
N LYS A 164 22.39 -5.44 -8.17
CA LYS A 164 23.57 -5.87 -8.91
C LYS A 164 24.08 -7.24 -8.45
N ALA A 165 24.43 -7.35 -7.19
CA ALA A 165 25.10 -8.51 -6.60
C ALA A 165 24.20 -9.28 -5.64
N SER A 166 23.38 -8.60 -4.85
CA SER A 166 22.55 -9.25 -3.82
C SER A 166 21.31 -8.45 -3.47
N LEU A 167 20.22 -9.15 -3.13
CA LEU A 167 19.03 -8.51 -2.56
C LEU A 167 19.32 -7.74 -1.26
N LEU A 168 20.45 -8.02 -0.59
CA LEU A 168 20.92 -7.24 0.57
C LEU A 168 21.10 -5.74 0.26
N GLU A 169 21.40 -5.37 -0.99
CA GLU A 169 21.51 -3.97 -1.41
C GLU A 169 20.22 -3.19 -1.10
N LEU A 170 19.06 -3.82 -1.27
CA LEU A 170 17.76 -3.20 -0.95
C LEU A 170 17.61 -2.96 0.55
N PHE A 171 18.11 -3.87 1.39
CA PHE A 171 18.07 -3.72 2.84
C PHE A 171 19.04 -2.66 3.32
N GLU A 172 20.24 -2.60 2.75
CA GLU A 172 21.25 -1.58 3.04
C GLU A 172 20.75 -0.18 2.64
N GLU A 173 20.17 -0.05 1.44
CA GLU A 173 19.53 1.19 1.00
C GLU A 173 18.39 1.60 1.95
N ASN A 174 17.53 0.64 2.32
CA ASN A 174 16.43 0.95 3.22
C ASN A 174 16.91 1.38 4.61
N LEU A 175 17.94 0.73 5.14
CA LEU A 175 18.53 1.05 6.44
C LEU A 175 19.19 2.44 6.44
N ALA A 176 19.83 2.82 5.32
CA ALA A 176 20.50 4.11 5.18
C ALA A 176 19.51 5.29 5.12
N HIS A 177 18.32 5.10 4.53
CA HIS A 177 17.42 6.21 4.22
C HIS A 177 16.14 6.27 5.06
N TYR A 178 15.72 5.17 5.68
CA TYR A 178 14.40 5.11 6.31
C TYR A 178 14.46 4.71 7.78
N PRO A 179 14.16 5.62 8.72
CA PRO A 179 14.11 5.28 10.14
C PRO A 179 13.00 4.24 10.41
N SER A 180 13.26 3.28 11.30
CA SER A 180 12.35 2.19 11.67
C SER A 180 10.99 2.70 12.15
N LEU A 181 9.90 2.24 11.52
CA LEU A 181 8.55 2.70 11.82
C LEU A 181 8.04 2.19 13.17
N LEU A 182 8.32 0.93 13.49
CA LEU A 182 7.96 0.26 14.73
C LEU A 182 9.22 -0.32 15.36
N PRO A 183 9.99 0.47 16.12
CA PRO A 183 11.14 -0.07 16.82
C PRO A 183 10.66 -1.08 17.87
N ALA A 184 11.19 -2.29 17.82
CA ALA A 184 11.06 -3.26 18.90
C ALA A 184 12.21 -3.04 19.88
N ASP A 185 11.89 -3.01 21.17
CA ASP A 185 12.92 -3.14 22.19
C ASP A 185 13.41 -4.59 22.20
N LEU A 186 14.68 -4.78 21.87
CA LEU A 186 15.34 -6.09 21.87
C LEU A 186 16.18 -6.30 23.13
N SER A 187 16.09 -5.39 24.11
CA SER A 187 16.72 -5.57 25.42
C SER A 187 15.89 -6.50 26.30
N GLU A 188 15.94 -7.78 25.95
CA GLU A 188 15.75 -8.91 26.87
C GLU A 188 17.00 -9.80 26.88
#